data_AF-A0A7C3QG86-F1
#
_entry.id   AF-A0A7C3QG86-F1
#
_cell.length_a   1.000
_cell.length_b   1.000
_cell.length_c   1.000
_cell.angle_alpha   90.00
_cell.angle_beta   90.00
_cell.angle_gamma   90.00
#
_symmetry.space_group_name_H-M   'P 1'
#
loop_
_entity.id
_entity.type
_entity.pdbx_description
1 polymer ?
#
loop_
_entity_poly.entity_id
_entity_poly.type
_entity_poly.pdbx_seq_one_letter_code
_entity_poly.pdbx_strand_id
1 'polypeptide(L)' 'KVVLDRLARCIKDFPGYAQIRSVTLYLDPWTVENGFLTPTLKIKRSRVMEACAEDIEAMYAGH' A
#
# COMPACT_ATOMS: atom_id res chain seq x y z
N LYS A 1 -5.33 14.77 -6.01
CA LYS A 1 -4.04 14.12 -5.68
C LYS A 1 -3.60 14.32 -4.22
N VAL A 2 -4.51 14.72 -3.31
CA VAL A 2 -4.20 15.10 -1.91
C VAL A 2 -3.35 14.07 -1.15
N VAL A 3 -3.63 12.78 -1.30
CA VAL A 3 -2.89 11.72 -0.60
C VAL A 3 -1.47 11.56 -1.14
N LEU A 4 -1.27 11.57 -2.46
CA LEU A 4 0.07 11.52 -3.07
C LEU A 4 0.90 12.75 -2.67
N ASP A 5 0.30 13.94 -2.64
CA ASP A 5 0.99 15.17 -2.23
C ASP A 5 1.40 15.15 -0.75
N ARG A 6 0.60 14.49 0.11
CA ARG A 6 0.96 14.24 1.51
C ARG A 6 2.11 13.24 1.61
N LEU A 7 2.04 12.12 0.89
CA LEU A 7 3.08 11.09 0.90
C LEU A 7 4.41 11.64 0.39
N ALA A 8 4.40 12.39 -0.71
CA ALA A 8 5.59 13.04 -1.27
C ALA A 8 6.29 13.95 -0.24
N ARG A 9 5.53 14.71 0.55
CA ARG A 9 6.08 15.52 1.66
C ARG A 9 6.68 14.68 2.78
N CYS A 10 6.08 13.53 3.09
CA CYS A 10 6.57 12.62 4.14
C CYS A 10 7.87 11.89 3.75
N ILE A 11 8.08 11.62 2.46
CA ILE A 11 9.25 10.87 1.97
C ILE A 11 10.28 11.76 1.26
N LYS A 12 10.21 13.09 1.45
CA LYS A 12 11.07 14.06 0.75
C LYS A 12 12.58 13.82 0.93
N ASP A 13 12.97 13.24 2.05
CA ASP A 13 14.37 12.99 2.41
C ASP A 13 14.87 11.62 1.90
N PHE A 14 13.99 10.82 1.27
CA PHE A 14 14.34 9.52 0.69
C PHE A 14 14.82 9.68 -0.76
N PRO A 15 15.68 8.76 -1.25
CA PRO A 15 16.13 8.75 -2.64
C PRO A 15 14.99 8.69 -3.66
N GLY A 16 15.26 9.14 -4.89
CA GLY A 16 14.26 9.19 -5.96
C GLY A 16 13.60 7.83 -6.29
N TYR A 17 14.29 6.71 -6.06
CA TYR A 17 13.71 5.37 -6.28
C TYR A 17 12.67 4.96 -5.23
N ALA A 18 12.60 5.66 -4.09
CA ALA A 18 11.63 5.40 -3.03
C ALA A 18 10.33 6.21 -3.19
N GLN A 19 10.22 7.02 -4.27
CA GLN A 19 9.05 7.85 -4.53
C GLN A 19 7.82 6.99 -4.84
N ILE A 20 6.70 7.29 -4.17
CA ILE A 20 5.41 6.61 -4.38
C ILE A 20 4.67 7.28 -5.52
N ARG A 21 4.37 6.54 -6.60
CA ARG A 21 3.75 7.06 -7.82
C ARG A 21 2.25 6.77 -7.96
N SER A 22 1.77 5.72 -7.32
CA SER A 22 0.36 5.31 -7.32
C SER A 22 -0.02 4.73 -5.96
N VAL A 23 -1.29 4.90 -5.57
CA VAL A 23 -1.85 4.38 -4.32
C VAL A 23 -3.32 4.03 -4.50
N THR A 24 -3.75 2.91 -3.90
CA THR A 24 -5.15 2.55 -3.69
C THR A 24 -5.45 2.65 -2.20
N LEU A 25 -6.61 3.19 -1.86
CA LEU A 25 -7.03 3.43 -0.47
C LEU A 25 -8.23 2.56 -0.15
N TYR A 26 -8.19 1.93 1.01
CA TYR A 26 -9.26 1.10 1.54
C TYR A 26 -9.78 1.73 2.83
N LEU A 27 -11.09 1.65 3.04
CA LEU A 27 -11.72 2.06 4.30
C LEU A 27 -11.69 0.93 5.34
N ASP A 28 -11.65 -0.31 4.87
CA ASP A 28 -11.59 -1.48 5.74
C ASP A 28 -10.21 -1.59 6.41
N PRO A 29 -10.17 -1.74 7.74
CA PRO A 29 -8.92 -1.87 8.46
C PRO A 29 -8.24 -3.21 8.17
N TRP A 30 -6.92 -3.25 8.35
CA TRP A 30 -6.21 -4.52 8.39
C TRP A 30 -6.27 -5.07 9.80
N THR A 31 -6.79 -6.28 9.95
CA THR A 31 -7.02 -6.88 11.27
C THR A 31 -6.44 -8.29 11.35
N VAL A 32 -6.49 -8.88 12.54
CA VAL A 32 -6.10 -10.28 12.71
C VAL A 32 -7.20 -11.19 12.16
N GLU A 33 -8.46 -10.79 12.31
CA GLU A 33 -9.67 -11.52 11.88
C GLU A 33 -9.77 -11.64 10.36
N ASN A 34 -9.46 -10.58 9.61
CA ASN A 34 -9.40 -10.65 8.14
C ASN A 34 -8.10 -11.25 7.61
N GLY A 35 -7.20 -11.67 8.51
CA GLY A 35 -5.97 -12.38 8.17
C GLY A 35 -4.83 -11.49 7.69
N PHE A 36 -5.03 -10.18 7.51
CA PHE A 36 -3.99 -9.26 7.03
C PHE A 36 -2.90 -9.00 8.07
N LEU A 37 -3.19 -9.17 9.36
CA LEU A 37 -2.20 -9.05 10.43
C LEU A 37 -1.89 -10.41 11.08
N THR A 38 -0.65 -10.56 11.57
CA THR A 38 -0.29 -11.60 12.54
C THR A 38 -0.95 -11.32 13.88
N PRO A 39 -1.06 -12.31 14.79
CA PRO A 39 -1.50 -12.05 16.17
C PRO A 39 -0.67 -10.97 16.88
N THR A 40 0.57 -10.74 16.44
CA THR A 40 1.49 -9.69 16.92
C THR A 40 1.45 -8.40 16.10
N LEU A 41 0.41 -8.18 15.29
CA LEU A 41 0.13 -6.97 14.51
C LEU A 41 1.12 -6.66 13.36
N LYS A 42 1.97 -7.62 12.98
CA LYS A 42 2.79 -7.48 11.76
C LYS A 42 1.94 -7.77 10.53
N ILE A 43 2.21 -7.07 9.43
CA ILE A 43 1.52 -7.31 8.15
C ILE A 43 1.87 -8.69 7.59
N LYS A 44 0.87 -9.48 7.22
CA LYS A 44 1.04 -10.70 6.43
C LYS A 44 1.11 -10.34 4.94
N ARG A 45 2.31 -9.98 4.48
CA ARG A 45 2.53 -9.46 3.12
C ARG A 45 1.91 -10.33 2.02
N SER A 46 2.06 -11.65 2.07
CA SER A 46 1.51 -12.55 1.04
C SER A 46 -0.01 -12.46 0.93
N ARG A 47 -0.72 -12.41 2.05
CA ARG A 47 -2.19 -12.29 2.07
C ARG A 47 -2.67 -10.94 1.57
N VAL A 48 -1.99 -9.85 1.95
CA VAL A 48 -2.31 -8.52 1.44
C VAL A 48 -2.07 -8.44 -0.07
N MET A 49 -0.95 -8.99 -0.56
CA MET A 49 -0.64 -8.99 -2.00
C MET A 49 -1.65 -9.82 -2.80
N GLU A 50 -2.12 -10.95 -2.27
CA GLU A 50 -3.16 -11.78 -2.87
C GLU A 50 -4.50 -11.01 -2.95
N ALA A 51 -4.92 -10.40 -1.84
CA ALA A 51 -6.19 -9.67 -1.78
C ALA A 51 -6.20 -8.38 -2.63
N CYS A 52 -5.06 -7.73 -2.81
CA CYS A 52 -4.92 -6.49 -3.58
C CYS A 52 -4.33 -6.71 -4.98
N ALA A 53 -4.29 -7.96 -5.48
CA ALA A 53 -3.56 -8.29 -6.71
C ALA A 53 -4.06 -7.49 -7.93
N GLU A 54 -5.38 -7.39 -8.09
CA GLU A 54 -6.00 -6.65 -9.20
C GLU A 54 -5.68 -5.15 -9.15
N ASP A 55 -5.76 -4.55 -7.96
CA ASP A 55 -5.40 -3.15 -7.76
C ASP A 55 -3.92 -2.89 -8.03
N ILE A 56 -3.03 -3.78 -7.57
CA ILE A 56 -1.59 -3.70 -7.84
C ILE A 56 -1.34 -3.78 -9.34
N GLU A 57 -1.95 -4.74 -10.04
CA GLU A 57 -1.79 -4.89 -11.49
C GLU A 57 -2.30 -3.64 -12.23
N ALA A 58 -3.46 -3.12 -11.84
CA ALA A 58 -4.02 -1.88 -12.41
C ALA A 58 -3.10 -0.67 -12.19
N MET A 59 -2.36 -0.60 -11.09
CA MET A 59 -1.35 0.44 -10.88
C MET A 59 -0.20 0.35 -11.89
N TYR A 60 0.15 -0.84 -12.36
CA TYR A 60 1.27 -1.07 -13.28
C TYR A 60 0.87 -1.17 -14.76
N ALA A 61 -0.41 -1.40 -15.07
CA ALA A 61 -0.91 -1.65 -16.43
C ALA A 61 -0.63 -0.55 -17.48
N GLY A 62 -0.15 0.63 -17.07
CA GLY A 62 0.19 1.75 -17.97
C GLY A 62 1.61 2.28 -17.80
N HIS A 63 2.51 1.51 -17.17
CA HIS A 63 3.89 1.90 -16.86
C HIS A 63 4.95 1.14 -17.66
#